data_AF-S6TY34-F1
#
_entry.id   AF-S6TY34-F1
#
_cell.length_a   1.000
_cell.length_b   1.000
_cell.length_c   1.000
_cell.angle_alpha   90.00
_cell.angle_beta   90.00
_cell.angle_gamma   90.00
#
_symmetry.space_group_name_H-M   'P 1'
#
loop_
_entity.id
_entity.type
_entity.pdbx_description
1 polymer ?
#
loop_
_entity_poly.entity_id
_entity_poly.type
_entity_poly.pdbx_seq_one_letter_code
_entity_poly.pdbx_strand_id
1 'polypeptide(L)'
;DCVSNGFAAVLQQVEALSLGDGLWWLHSEQTVKRPGLAFVTPDKPIRYLGQPLTGLFCLASLGEAHQALLERLCLLLIEGRGHELGHATNSRVVLEALGGEVPAEWPTQQIQLANAHGLHARPAKILAQLAKEFEGEVRVRVLETGESAVSAKSLSKLLSLGVRRGQTLEFIAEPSIAADALPALIAAVEQGLGEEIEP
;
A
#
# COMPACT_ATOMS: atom_id res chain seq x y z
N ASP A 1 5.88 14.87 4.27
CA ASP A 1 7.18 14.52 4.89
C ASP A 1 7.12 14.42 6.40
N CYS A 2 7.85 13.46 6.99
CA CYS A 2 7.89 13.25 8.44
C CYS A 2 8.96 14.09 9.15
N VAL A 3 10.09 14.35 8.49
CA VAL A 3 11.27 15.00 9.06
C VAL A 3 11.75 16.17 8.18
N SER A 4 12.61 17.02 8.72
CA SER A 4 13.25 18.14 8.00
C SER A 4 14.61 17.75 7.44
N ASN A 5 15.15 18.59 6.55
CA ASN A 5 16.54 18.45 6.09
C ASN A 5 17.49 18.46 7.29
N GLY A 6 18.42 17.50 7.32
CA GLY A 6 19.37 17.31 8.43
C GLY A 6 19.10 16.07 9.28
N PHE A 7 17.91 15.45 9.22
CA PHE A 7 17.59 14.26 10.00
C PHE A 7 18.58 13.10 9.80
N ALA A 8 18.98 12.85 8.54
CA ALA A 8 19.97 11.82 8.22
C ALA A 8 21.34 12.09 8.83
N ALA A 9 21.77 13.36 8.91
CA ALA A 9 23.05 13.73 9.54
C ALA A 9 23.01 13.53 11.06
N VAL A 10 21.84 13.71 11.69
CA VAL A 10 21.63 13.38 13.10
C VAL A 10 21.70 11.87 13.30
N LEU A 11 21.02 11.08 12.47
CA LEU A 11 21.02 9.61 12.57
C LEU A 11 22.42 9.00 12.47
N GLN A 12 23.32 9.58 11.67
CA GLN A 12 24.71 9.11 11.56
C GLN A 12 25.51 9.24 12.87
N GLN A 13 25.04 10.07 13.80
CA GLN A 13 25.67 10.27 15.11
C GLN A 13 25.01 9.42 16.20
N VAL A 14 23.90 8.75 15.89
CA VAL A 14 23.18 7.89 16.83
C VAL A 14 23.72 6.47 16.73
N GLU A 15 24.00 5.87 17.89
CA GLU A 15 24.39 4.47 17.96
C GLU A 15 23.16 3.57 17.79
N ALA A 16 23.26 2.59 16.89
CA ALA A 16 22.18 1.64 16.65
C ALA A 16 22.07 0.65 17.82
N LEU A 17 20.85 0.50 18.34
CA LEU A 17 20.53 -0.47 19.37
C LEU A 17 20.21 -1.83 18.73
N SER A 18 20.84 -2.91 19.21
CA SER A 18 20.49 -4.28 18.80
C SER A 18 19.21 -4.72 19.53
N LEU A 19 18.22 -5.16 18.76
CA LEU A 19 16.94 -5.67 19.29
C LEU A 19 16.91 -7.21 19.39
N GLY A 20 17.96 -7.90 18.92
CA GLY A 20 17.95 -9.36 18.74
C GLY A 20 17.46 -9.76 17.35
N ASP A 21 17.61 -11.04 16.99
CA ASP A 21 17.22 -11.62 15.68
C ASP A 21 17.78 -10.89 14.44
N GLY A 22 18.88 -10.16 14.62
CA GLY A 22 19.50 -9.32 13.58
C GLY A 22 18.74 -8.03 13.29
N LEU A 23 17.74 -7.68 14.09
CA LEU A 23 17.03 -6.41 14.03
C LEU A 23 17.79 -5.33 14.78
N TRP A 24 17.85 -4.15 14.18
CA TRP A 24 18.52 -2.97 14.71
C TRP A 24 17.56 -1.79 14.78
N TRP A 25 17.82 -0.88 15.71
CA TRP A 25 16.98 0.27 15.98
C TRP A 25 17.77 1.57 16.02
N LEU A 26 17.30 2.55 15.26
CA LEU A 26 17.73 3.93 15.32
C LEU A 26 16.52 4.81 15.62
N HIS A 27 16.73 5.85 16.41
CA HIS A 27 15.71 6.87 16.62
C HIS A 27 16.32 8.26 16.77
N SER A 28 15.52 9.28 16.49
CA SER A 28 15.84 10.66 16.79
C SER A 28 14.57 11.49 16.96
N GLU A 29 14.62 12.45 17.87
CA GLU A 29 13.58 13.46 18.10
C GLU A 29 13.91 14.79 17.42
N GLN A 30 15.16 14.96 16.97
CA GLN A 30 15.61 16.20 16.36
C GLN A 30 15.09 16.32 14.94
N THR A 31 14.70 17.53 14.54
CA THR A 31 14.23 17.84 13.16
C THR A 31 12.98 17.05 12.72
N VAL A 32 12.23 16.47 13.66
CA VAL A 32 10.98 15.73 13.40
C VAL A 32 9.79 16.70 13.32
N LYS A 33 9.01 16.63 12.24
CA LYS A 33 7.78 17.43 12.05
C LYS A 33 6.53 16.67 12.48
N ARG A 34 6.52 15.36 12.25
CA ARG A 34 5.49 14.42 12.69
C ARG A 34 6.14 13.06 12.94
N PRO A 35 5.59 12.25 13.87
CA PRO A 35 6.06 10.90 14.11
C PRO A 35 6.07 10.06 12.82
N GLY A 36 7.04 9.18 12.69
CA GLY A 36 7.08 8.25 11.57
C GLY A 36 8.09 7.13 11.80
N LEU A 37 7.72 5.92 11.40
CA LEU A 37 8.61 4.77 11.43
C LEU A 37 8.93 4.36 10.00
N ALA A 38 10.21 4.13 9.73
CA ALA A 38 10.68 3.42 8.56
C ALA A 38 11.28 2.08 9.00
N PHE A 39 11.09 1.06 8.18
CA PHE A 39 11.75 -0.23 8.33
C PHE A 39 12.39 -0.61 7.00
N VAL A 40 13.66 -0.98 7.03
CA VAL A 40 14.42 -1.37 5.85
C VAL A 40 15.11 -2.70 6.08
N THR A 41 15.05 -3.57 5.09
CA THR A 41 15.75 -4.86 5.07
C THR A 41 16.83 -4.82 3.98
N PRO A 42 17.99 -5.44 4.19
CA PRO A 42 19.03 -5.48 3.18
C PRO A 42 18.70 -6.53 2.11
N ASP A 43 19.00 -6.20 0.84
CA ASP A 43 18.81 -7.11 -0.30
C ASP A 43 19.77 -8.32 -0.27
N LYS A 44 20.86 -8.23 0.50
CA LYS A 44 21.83 -9.31 0.73
C LYS A 44 22.16 -9.43 2.20
N PRO A 45 22.61 -10.60 2.69
CA PRO A 45 23.05 -10.75 4.08
C PRO A 45 24.18 -9.78 4.41
N ILE A 46 23.98 -8.92 5.41
CA ILE A 46 24.98 -7.97 5.93
C ILE A 46 25.25 -8.30 7.40
N ARG A 47 26.46 -7.98 7.86
CA ARG A 47 26.81 -7.99 9.27
C ARG A 47 27.11 -6.58 9.76
N TYR A 48 26.66 -6.25 10.96
CA TYR A 48 26.97 -5.01 11.65
C TYR A 48 27.48 -5.35 13.05
N LEU A 49 28.64 -4.80 13.43
CA LEU A 49 29.34 -5.11 14.68
C LEU A 49 29.50 -6.63 14.94
N GLY A 50 29.75 -7.40 13.87
CA GLY A 50 29.92 -8.86 13.93
C GLY A 50 28.62 -9.68 14.02
N GLN A 51 27.48 -9.03 14.30
CA GLN A 51 26.16 -9.65 14.36
C GLN A 51 25.44 -9.57 13.00
N PRO A 52 24.49 -10.49 12.71
CA PRO A 52 23.65 -10.37 11.52
C PRO A 52 22.84 -9.07 11.56
N LEU A 53 22.65 -8.46 10.39
CA LEU A 53 21.71 -7.37 10.18
C LEU A 53 20.68 -7.84 9.15
N THR A 54 19.47 -8.11 9.62
CA THR A 54 18.32 -8.59 8.84
C THR A 54 17.28 -7.50 8.67
N GLY A 55 17.26 -6.49 9.54
CA GLY A 55 16.38 -5.34 9.41
C GLY A 55 16.85 -4.16 10.27
N LEU A 56 16.52 -2.95 9.84
CA LEU A 56 16.80 -1.71 10.54
C LEU A 56 15.53 -0.88 10.65
N PHE A 57 15.11 -0.61 11.88
CA PHE A 57 14.09 0.37 12.20
C PHE A 57 14.71 1.75 12.36
N CYS A 58 14.02 2.75 11.83
CA CYS A 58 14.34 4.15 12.02
C CYS A 58 13.09 4.91 12.46
N LEU A 59 13.06 5.34 13.72
CA LEU A 59 11.96 6.10 14.30
C LEU A 59 12.28 7.59 14.35
N ALA A 60 11.44 8.39 13.70
CA ALA A 60 11.32 9.81 13.95
C ALA A 60 10.31 10.01 15.08
N SER A 61 10.80 10.29 16.28
CA SER A 61 9.98 10.42 17.49
C SER A 61 9.51 11.86 17.68
N LEU A 62 8.22 12.04 18.02
CA LEU A 62 7.67 13.33 18.41
C LEU A 62 6.48 13.11 19.37
N GLY A 63 6.68 13.40 20.66
CA GLY A 63 5.68 13.10 21.71
C GLY A 63 5.35 11.61 21.81
N GLU A 64 4.21 11.28 22.40
CA GLU A 64 3.86 9.89 22.79
C GLU A 64 3.15 9.07 21.69
N ALA A 65 2.94 9.63 20.51
CA ALA A 65 2.17 8.97 19.44
C ALA A 65 2.76 7.63 18.96
N HIS A 66 4.03 7.35 19.28
CA HIS A 66 4.75 6.15 18.89
C HIS A 66 4.74 5.05 19.97
N GLN A 67 4.25 5.32 21.18
CA GLN A 67 4.27 4.36 22.31
C GLN A 67 3.56 3.04 21.97
N ALA A 68 2.33 3.10 21.45
CA ALA A 68 1.56 1.90 21.13
C ALA A 68 2.26 1.01 20.08
N LEU A 69 3.01 1.60 19.16
CA LEU A 69 3.80 0.86 18.18
C LEU A 69 5.00 0.17 18.86
N LEU A 70 5.70 0.89 19.74
CA LEU A 70 6.84 0.34 20.47
C LEU A 70 6.41 -0.82 21.37
N GLU A 71 5.29 -0.70 22.07
CA GLU A 71 4.74 -1.77 22.90
C GLU A 71 4.49 -3.05 22.09
N ARG A 72 3.93 -2.93 20.89
CA ARG A 72 3.69 -4.07 19.99
C ARG A 72 4.98 -4.68 19.46
N LEU A 73 5.94 -3.85 19.06
CA LEU A 73 7.26 -4.33 18.67
C LEU A 73 7.94 -5.09 19.82
N CYS A 74 7.90 -4.55 21.03
CA CYS A 74 8.44 -5.21 22.22
C CYS A 74 7.76 -6.55 22.48
N LEU A 75 6.42 -6.63 22.42
CA LEU A 75 5.67 -7.88 22.58
C LEU A 75 6.11 -8.92 21.55
N LEU A 76 6.20 -8.53 20.28
CA LEU A 76 6.63 -9.41 19.18
C LEU A 76 8.05 -9.95 19.38
N LEU A 77 8.98 -9.10 19.84
CA LEU A 77 10.35 -9.52 20.16
C LEU A 77 10.38 -10.47 21.36
N ILE A 78 9.59 -10.21 22.40
CA ILE A 78 9.47 -11.10 23.58
C ILE A 78 8.88 -12.46 23.18
N GLU A 79 7.95 -12.49 22.23
CA GLU A 79 7.39 -13.73 21.65
C GLU A 79 8.38 -14.50 20.76
N GLY A 80 9.59 -13.98 20.50
CA GLY A 80 10.59 -14.61 19.63
C GLY A 80 10.25 -14.53 18.14
N ARG A 81 9.33 -13.63 17.77
CA ARG A 81 8.81 -13.48 16.42
C ARG A 81 9.53 -12.41 15.60
N GLY A 82 10.65 -11.86 16.12
CA GLY A 82 11.44 -10.82 15.45
C GLY A 82 11.92 -11.22 14.06
N HIS A 83 12.22 -12.51 13.87
CA HIS A 83 12.60 -13.07 12.57
C HIS A 83 11.54 -12.87 11.47
N GLU A 84 10.24 -12.79 11.81
CA GLU A 84 9.16 -12.52 10.84
C GLU A 84 9.36 -11.18 10.13
N LEU A 85 9.90 -10.18 10.84
CA LEU A 85 10.17 -8.85 10.31
C LEU A 85 11.38 -8.87 9.35
N GLY A 86 12.46 -9.55 9.72
CA GLY A 86 13.67 -9.65 8.91
C GLY A 86 13.49 -10.46 7.62
N HIS A 87 12.54 -11.40 7.61
CA HIS A 87 12.20 -12.22 6.44
C HIS A 87 10.99 -11.71 5.65
N ALA A 88 10.40 -10.58 6.06
CA ALA A 88 9.25 -10.02 5.38
C ALA A 88 9.60 -9.65 3.92
N THR A 89 8.90 -10.27 2.98
CA THR A 89 9.05 -10.01 1.54
C THR A 89 8.15 -8.87 1.05
N ASN A 90 7.26 -8.37 1.93
CA ASN A 90 6.40 -7.23 1.66
C ASN A 90 6.24 -6.37 2.94
N SER A 91 5.86 -5.11 2.76
CA SER A 91 5.64 -4.19 3.88
C SER A 91 4.40 -4.53 4.72
N ARG A 92 3.50 -5.39 4.23
CA ARG A 92 2.25 -5.76 4.90
C ARG A 92 2.54 -6.57 6.16
N VAL A 93 3.38 -7.61 6.06
CA VAL A 93 3.78 -8.44 7.20
C VAL A 93 4.32 -7.58 8.35
N VAL A 94 5.14 -6.58 8.00
CA VAL A 94 5.71 -5.62 8.96
C VAL A 94 4.63 -4.72 9.56
N LEU A 95 3.69 -4.20 8.76
CA LEU A 95 2.60 -3.37 9.25
C LEU A 95 1.64 -4.15 10.16
N GLU A 96 1.28 -5.38 9.81
CA GLU A 96 0.44 -6.27 10.64
C GLU A 96 1.11 -6.57 11.97
N ALA A 97 2.39 -6.96 11.93
CA ALA A 97 3.21 -7.23 13.10
C ALA A 97 3.29 -6.03 14.07
N LEU A 98 3.34 -4.81 13.55
CA LEU A 98 3.41 -3.58 14.34
C LEU A 98 2.01 -3.01 14.70
N GLY A 99 0.94 -3.73 14.33
CA GLY A 99 -0.45 -3.35 14.53
C GLY A 99 -0.85 -2.06 13.79
N GLY A 100 -0.14 -1.71 12.72
CA GLY A 100 -0.62 -0.71 11.78
C GLY A 100 -1.96 -1.15 11.20
N GLU A 101 -2.84 -0.20 10.91
CA GLU A 101 -4.01 -0.49 10.07
C GLU A 101 -3.50 -0.96 8.72
N VAL A 102 -3.52 -2.27 8.54
CA VAL A 102 -3.22 -2.89 7.26
C VAL A 102 -4.48 -2.74 6.45
N PRO A 103 -4.45 -1.99 5.32
CA PRO A 103 -5.63 -1.89 4.48
C PRO A 103 -6.07 -3.30 4.13
N ALA A 104 -7.32 -3.63 4.47
CA ALA A 104 -7.90 -4.93 4.15
C ALA A 104 -7.60 -5.24 2.68
N GLU A 105 -7.05 -6.43 2.42
CA GLU A 105 -6.73 -6.85 1.07
C GLU A 105 -8.03 -7.20 0.36
N TRP A 106 -8.62 -6.15 -0.21
CA TRP A 106 -9.84 -6.25 -0.99
C TRP A 106 -9.52 -7.03 -2.26
N PRO A 107 -10.29 -8.09 -2.58
CA PRO A 107 -10.05 -8.88 -3.78
C PRO A 107 -9.97 -8.00 -5.03
N THR A 108 -9.10 -8.40 -5.95
CA THR A 108 -8.85 -7.65 -7.19
C THR A 108 -9.05 -8.49 -8.43
N GLN A 109 -9.45 -7.82 -9.51
CA GLN A 109 -9.46 -8.39 -10.86
C GLN A 109 -8.98 -7.35 -11.86
N GLN A 110 -8.30 -7.82 -12.90
CA GLN A 110 -7.64 -6.98 -13.90
C GLN A 110 -8.23 -7.21 -15.28
N ILE A 111 -8.36 -6.15 -16.07
CA ILE A 111 -8.80 -6.23 -17.46
C ILE A 111 -8.20 -5.10 -18.30
N GLN A 112 -7.85 -5.42 -19.55
CA GLN A 112 -7.39 -4.44 -20.52
C GLN A 112 -8.58 -3.70 -21.15
N LEU A 113 -8.49 -2.38 -21.25
CA LEU A 113 -9.55 -1.57 -21.85
C LEU A 113 -9.43 -1.57 -23.39
N ALA A 114 -10.44 -2.12 -24.08
CA ALA A 114 -10.47 -2.23 -25.54
C ALA A 114 -11.19 -1.06 -26.25
N ASN A 115 -11.90 -0.19 -25.52
CA ASN A 115 -12.60 0.97 -26.09
C ASN A 115 -11.66 1.89 -26.88
N ALA A 116 -12.00 2.19 -28.13
CA ALA A 116 -11.17 2.97 -29.06
C ALA A 116 -10.73 4.34 -28.48
N HIS A 117 -11.63 5.00 -27.75
CA HIS A 117 -11.40 6.31 -27.14
C HIS A 117 -11.02 6.25 -25.65
N GLY A 118 -10.76 5.07 -25.11
CA GLY A 118 -10.47 4.87 -23.68
C GLY A 118 -11.68 5.11 -22.77
N LEU A 119 -11.44 5.38 -21.48
CA LEU A 119 -12.51 5.51 -20.48
C LEU A 119 -13.02 6.96 -20.41
N HIS A 120 -13.72 7.39 -21.46
CA HIS A 120 -14.35 8.71 -21.51
C HIS A 120 -15.76 8.73 -20.89
N ALA A 121 -16.47 9.85 -21.03
CA ALA A 121 -17.73 10.12 -20.33
C ALA A 121 -18.82 9.05 -20.45
N ARG A 122 -18.94 8.38 -21.61
CA ARG A 122 -19.96 7.36 -21.85
C ARG A 122 -19.62 6.03 -21.17
N PRO A 123 -18.50 5.35 -21.47
CA PRO A 123 -18.13 4.11 -20.80
C PRO A 123 -17.93 4.32 -19.29
N ALA A 124 -17.36 5.46 -18.88
CA ALA A 124 -17.23 5.79 -17.45
C ALA A 124 -18.59 5.94 -16.73
N LYS A 125 -19.62 6.48 -17.41
CA LYS A 125 -20.97 6.60 -16.83
C LYS A 125 -21.60 5.23 -16.62
N ILE A 126 -21.47 4.34 -17.59
CA ILE A 126 -22.01 2.98 -17.51
C ILE A 126 -21.31 2.20 -16.40
N LEU A 127 -19.98 2.27 -16.34
CA LEU A 127 -19.19 1.67 -15.27
C LEU A 127 -19.59 2.21 -13.88
N ALA A 128 -19.76 3.53 -13.75
CA ALA A 128 -20.17 4.14 -12.48
C ALA A 128 -21.61 3.80 -12.08
N GLN A 129 -22.51 3.59 -13.04
CA GLN A 129 -23.88 3.16 -12.77
C GLN A 129 -23.89 1.72 -12.26
N LEU A 130 -23.18 0.81 -12.94
CA LEU A 130 -23.04 -0.58 -12.51
C LEU A 130 -22.40 -0.67 -11.12
N ALA A 131 -21.30 0.06 -10.88
CA ALA A 131 -20.63 0.06 -9.58
C ALA A 131 -21.54 0.54 -8.43
N LYS A 132 -22.54 1.39 -8.70
CA LYS A 132 -23.49 1.89 -7.70
C LYS A 132 -24.57 0.88 -7.31
N GLU A 133 -24.74 -0.20 -8.08
CA GLU A 133 -25.69 -1.27 -7.74
C GLU A 133 -25.23 -2.13 -6.56
N PHE A 134 -23.94 -2.05 -6.22
CA PHE A 134 -23.36 -2.75 -5.06
C PHE A 134 -23.33 -1.84 -3.83
N GLU A 135 -23.73 -2.36 -2.67
CA GLU A 135 -23.78 -1.61 -1.41
C GLU A 135 -22.38 -1.32 -0.81
N GLY A 136 -21.35 -2.10 -1.16
CA GLY A 136 -19.96 -1.92 -0.71
C GLY A 136 -19.11 -1.02 -1.62
N GLU A 137 -17.90 -0.65 -1.21
CA GLU A 137 -17.00 0.15 -2.05
C GLU A 137 -16.33 -0.69 -3.15
N VAL A 138 -16.25 -0.09 -4.34
CA VAL A 138 -15.50 -0.59 -5.48
C VAL A 138 -14.57 0.52 -5.94
N ARG A 139 -13.29 0.21 -6.07
CA ARG A 139 -12.25 1.11 -6.57
C ARG A 139 -11.64 0.59 -7.85
N VAL A 140 -11.03 1.49 -8.60
CA VAL A 140 -10.30 1.18 -9.83
C VAL A 140 -9.03 2.02 -9.94
N ARG A 141 -7.96 1.43 -10.47
CA ARG A 141 -6.71 2.11 -10.82
C ARG A 141 -6.20 1.64 -12.18
N VAL A 142 -5.27 2.41 -12.74
CA VAL A 142 -4.52 2.04 -13.96
C VAL A 142 -3.15 1.51 -13.55
N LEU A 143 -2.87 0.24 -13.81
CA LEU A 143 -1.66 -0.42 -13.31
C LEU A 143 -0.37 0.25 -13.77
N GLU A 144 -0.34 0.74 -15.00
CA GLU A 144 0.85 1.33 -15.63
C GLU A 144 1.21 2.70 -15.07
N THR A 145 0.26 3.39 -14.43
CA THR A 145 0.47 4.76 -13.93
C THR A 145 1.02 4.80 -12.50
N GLY A 146 0.83 3.72 -11.73
CA GLY A 146 1.11 3.69 -10.29
C GLY A 146 0.23 4.64 -9.46
N GLU A 147 -0.80 5.24 -10.05
CA GLU A 147 -1.72 6.13 -9.35
C GLU A 147 -2.60 5.39 -8.34
N SER A 148 -3.03 6.12 -7.32
CA SER A 148 -3.94 5.61 -6.28
C SER A 148 -5.29 5.22 -6.88
N ALA A 149 -5.86 4.12 -6.37
CA ALA A 149 -7.19 3.71 -6.78
C ALA A 149 -8.25 4.73 -6.38
N VAL A 150 -9.18 4.99 -7.29
CA VAL A 150 -10.30 5.90 -7.11
C VAL A 150 -11.61 5.13 -7.06
N SER A 151 -12.65 5.72 -6.48
CA SER A 151 -13.97 5.09 -6.41
C SER A 151 -14.56 4.90 -7.82
N ALA A 152 -14.91 3.65 -8.16
CA ALA A 152 -15.59 3.32 -9.40
C ALA A 152 -17.02 3.88 -9.45
N LYS A 153 -17.62 4.21 -8.30
CA LYS A 153 -18.95 4.84 -8.22
C LYS A 153 -18.94 6.33 -8.59
N SER A 154 -17.76 6.94 -8.71
CA SER A 154 -17.62 8.37 -8.96
C SER A 154 -17.20 8.65 -10.41
N LEU A 155 -18.16 9.10 -11.22
CA LEU A 155 -17.91 9.46 -12.62
C LEU A 155 -16.77 10.48 -12.78
N SER A 156 -16.74 11.52 -11.94
CA SER A 156 -15.69 12.54 -11.99
C SER A 156 -14.30 11.97 -11.71
N LYS A 157 -14.19 11.04 -10.75
CA LYS A 157 -12.92 10.38 -10.45
C LYS A 157 -12.50 9.41 -11.56
N LEU A 158 -13.43 8.65 -12.13
CA LEU A 158 -13.14 7.79 -13.28
C LEU A 158 -12.56 8.58 -14.46
N LEU A 159 -13.15 9.73 -14.77
CA LEU A 159 -12.66 10.61 -15.83
C LEU A 159 -11.28 11.18 -15.54
N SER A 160 -10.95 11.44 -14.26
CA SER A 160 -9.63 11.93 -13.88
C SER A 160 -8.50 10.93 -14.09
N LEU A 161 -8.79 9.62 -14.17
CA LEU A 161 -7.79 8.59 -14.45
C LEU A 161 -7.21 8.66 -15.87
N GLY A 162 -7.91 9.30 -16.81
CA GLY A 162 -7.42 9.49 -18.17
C GLY A 162 -7.08 8.19 -18.93
N VAL A 163 -7.76 7.09 -18.62
CA VAL A 163 -7.45 5.74 -19.12
C VAL A 163 -7.58 5.69 -20.64
N ARG A 164 -6.55 5.16 -21.29
CA ARG A 164 -6.46 5.00 -22.75
C ARG A 164 -6.65 3.54 -23.14
N ARG A 165 -6.99 3.32 -24.41
CA ARG A 165 -7.06 1.98 -25.01
C ARG A 165 -5.75 1.21 -24.75
N GLY A 166 -5.88 -0.07 -24.41
CA GLY A 166 -4.78 -0.98 -24.19
C GLY A 166 -4.15 -0.90 -22.79
N GLN A 167 -4.59 0.02 -21.93
CA GLN A 167 -4.16 0.05 -20.53
C GLN A 167 -4.94 -0.95 -19.68
N THR A 168 -4.30 -1.47 -18.63
CA THR A 168 -4.91 -2.41 -17.70
C THR A 168 -5.54 -1.68 -16.51
N LEU A 169 -6.85 -1.86 -16.40
CA LEU A 169 -7.62 -1.50 -15.22
C LEU A 169 -7.50 -2.61 -14.18
N GLU A 170 -7.25 -2.23 -12.93
CA GLU A 170 -7.43 -3.13 -11.79
C GLU A 170 -8.60 -2.65 -10.94
N PHE A 171 -9.61 -3.49 -10.82
CA PHE A 171 -10.73 -3.31 -9.91
C PHE A 171 -10.42 -3.93 -8.56
N ILE A 172 -10.83 -3.24 -7.50
CA ILE A 172 -10.61 -3.60 -6.10
C ILE A 172 -11.96 -3.46 -5.40
N ALA A 173 -12.51 -4.55 -4.87
CA ALA A 173 -13.84 -4.53 -4.26
C ALA A 173 -13.82 -5.03 -2.82
N GLU A 174 -14.66 -4.45 -1.97
CA GLU A 174 -14.83 -4.97 -0.60
C GLU A 174 -15.12 -6.48 -0.59
N PRO A 175 -14.52 -7.25 0.34
CA PRO A 175 -14.70 -8.71 0.40
C PRO A 175 -16.16 -9.15 0.46
N SER A 176 -17.04 -8.34 1.06
CA SER A 176 -18.48 -8.59 1.18
C SER A 176 -19.21 -8.62 -0.16
N ILE A 177 -18.71 -7.91 -1.18
CA ILE A 177 -19.34 -7.79 -2.51
C ILE A 177 -18.46 -8.34 -3.64
N ALA A 178 -17.18 -8.62 -3.38
CA ALA A 178 -16.20 -8.90 -4.42
C ALA A 178 -16.55 -10.09 -5.32
N ALA A 179 -17.18 -11.11 -4.76
CA ALA A 179 -17.60 -12.31 -5.49
C ALA A 179 -18.59 -12.01 -6.62
N ASP A 180 -19.44 -11.00 -6.44
CA ASP A 180 -20.46 -10.60 -7.42
C ASP A 180 -20.03 -9.37 -8.23
N ALA A 181 -19.41 -8.39 -7.56
CA ALA A 181 -19.05 -7.11 -8.16
C ALA A 181 -17.92 -7.23 -9.18
N LEU A 182 -16.85 -7.95 -8.86
CA LEU A 182 -15.69 -8.01 -9.76
C LEU A 182 -16.04 -8.69 -11.09
N PRO A 183 -16.69 -9.88 -11.12
CA PRO A 183 -17.07 -10.50 -12.39
C PRO A 183 -18.02 -9.63 -13.22
N ALA A 184 -18.98 -8.95 -12.59
CA ALA A 184 -19.90 -8.06 -13.29
C ALA A 184 -19.19 -6.87 -13.94
N LEU A 185 -18.23 -6.25 -13.23
CA LEU A 185 -17.44 -5.12 -13.74
C LEU A 185 -16.54 -5.55 -14.88
N ILE A 186 -15.86 -6.70 -14.75
CA ILE A 186 -15.00 -7.26 -15.81
C ILE A 186 -15.85 -7.52 -17.05
N ALA A 187 -16.98 -8.23 -16.91
CA ALA A 187 -17.88 -8.53 -18.04
C ALA A 187 -18.40 -7.25 -18.72
N ALA A 188 -18.69 -6.19 -17.96
CA ALA A 188 -19.13 -4.92 -18.53
C ALA A 188 -18.03 -4.23 -19.35
N VAL A 189 -16.77 -4.34 -18.91
CA VAL A 189 -15.60 -3.85 -19.67
C VAL A 189 -15.36 -4.70 -20.92
N GLU A 190 -15.49 -6.02 -20.84
CA GLU A 190 -15.40 -6.93 -21.99
C GLU A 190 -16.50 -6.66 -23.02
N GLN A 191 -17.68 -6.23 -22.59
CA GLN A 191 -18.79 -5.83 -23.46
C GLN A 191 -18.66 -4.39 -23.97
N GLY A 192 -17.56 -3.71 -23.69
CA GLY A 192 -17.28 -2.37 -24.18
C GLY A 192 -18.00 -1.24 -23.48
N LEU A 193 -18.64 -1.49 -22.31
CA LEU A 193 -19.35 -0.48 -21.54
C LEU A 193 -20.34 0.33 -22.39
N GLY A 194 -21.10 -0.36 -23.25
CA GLY A 194 -22.12 0.22 -24.12
C GLY A 194 -21.59 0.85 -25.41
N GLU A 195 -20.39 0.47 -25.84
CA GLU A 195 -19.76 0.84 -27.11
C GLU A 195 -19.22 -0.42 -27.82
N GLU A 196 -19.01 -0.31 -29.13
CA GLU A 196 -18.27 -1.35 -29.87
C GLU A 196 -16.79 -1.27 -29.48
N ILE A 197 -16.22 -2.44 -29.17
CA ILE A 197 -14.79 -2.58 -28.89
C ILE A 197 -14.07 -3.15 -30.10
N GLU A 198 -12.86 -2.67 -30.31
CA GLU A 198 -11.96 -3.24 -31.30
C GLU A 198 -11.03 -4.25 -30.62
N PRO A 199 -10.91 -5.47 -31.16
CA PRO A 199 -9.97 -6.46 -30.64
C PRO A 199 -8.50 -6.01 -30.75
#